data_AF-K0V7H6-F1
#
_entry.id   AF-K0V7H6-F1
#
_cell.length_a   1.000
_cell.length_b   1.000
_cell.length_c   1.000
_cell.angle_alpha   90.00
_cell.angle_beta   90.00
_cell.angle_gamma   90.00
#
_symmetry.space_group_name_H-M   'P 1'
#
loop_
_entity.id
_entity.type
_entity.pdbx_description
1 polymer ?
#
loop_
_entity_poly.entity_id
_entity_poly.type
_entity_poly.pdbx_seq_one_letter_code
_entity_poly.pdbx_strand_id
1 'polypeptide(L)'
;PGSAPPLPAGLNGNVAAVAVFGNPSAKFGSPVSARGAFSGKALDLCADGDPICSPGRNPFAHTSYERSPFIGQAAGFAAGRV
;
A
#
# COMPACT_ATOMS: atom_id res chain seq x y z
N PRO A 1 12.22 -11.73 -11.80
CA PRO A 1 10.80 -11.61 -11.36
C PRO A 1 10.60 -12.39 -10.06
N GLY A 2 10.58 -11.69 -8.92
CA GLY A 2 10.36 -12.30 -7.60
C GLY A 2 8.87 -12.47 -7.35
N SER A 3 8.28 -13.59 -7.77
CA SER A 3 6.97 -13.99 -7.29
C SER A 3 7.20 -14.92 -6.09
N ALA A 4 7.27 -14.33 -4.90
CA ALA A 4 7.10 -15.14 -3.70
C ALA A 4 5.75 -15.87 -3.78
N PRO A 5 5.65 -17.12 -3.31
CA PRO A 5 4.37 -17.80 -3.20
C PRO A 5 3.36 -16.91 -2.45
N PRO A 6 2.09 -16.92 -2.85
CA PRO A 6 1.06 -16.18 -2.12
C PRO A 6 1.06 -16.62 -0.65
N LEU A 7 0.80 -15.67 0.25
CA LEU A 7 0.69 -15.95 1.67
C LEU A 7 -0.36 -17.06 1.88
N PRO A 8 -0.02 -18.18 2.55
CA PRO A 8 -0.98 -19.22 2.86
C PRO A 8 -2.21 -18.63 3.57
N ALA A 9 -3.42 -19.02 3.14
CA ALA A 9 -4.66 -18.39 3.58
C ALA A 9 -4.83 -18.34 5.11
N GLY A 10 -4.31 -19.36 5.82
CA GLY A 10 -4.35 -19.44 7.28
C GLY A 10 -3.43 -18.44 8.01
N LEU A 11 -2.48 -17.82 7.32
CA LEU A 11 -1.53 -16.85 7.91
C LEU A 11 -1.98 -15.39 7.77
N ASN A 12 -3.03 -15.12 6.99
CA ASN A 12 -3.57 -13.77 6.81
C ASN A 12 -4.05 -13.14 8.13
N GLY A 13 -4.46 -13.96 9.10
CA GLY A 13 -4.86 -13.51 10.44
C GLY A 13 -3.70 -13.02 11.30
N ASN A 14 -2.46 -13.40 10.98
CA ASN A 14 -1.27 -12.96 11.72
C ASN A 14 -0.78 -11.58 11.26
N VAL A 15 -1.32 -11.07 10.15
CA VAL A 15 -0.97 -9.75 9.63
C VAL A 15 -1.86 -8.72 10.31
N ALA A 16 -1.29 -7.92 11.21
CA ALA A 16 -2.01 -6.86 11.91
C ALA A 16 -2.33 -5.66 10.99
N ALA A 17 -1.37 -5.28 10.13
CA ALA A 17 -1.50 -4.15 9.23
C ALA A 17 -0.66 -4.33 7.96
N VAL A 18 -1.11 -3.74 6.85
CA VAL A 18 -0.34 -3.63 5.60
C VAL A 18 -0.33 -2.17 5.16
N ALA A 19 0.84 -1.57 5.01
CA ALA A 19 1.00 -0.25 4.40
C ALA A 19 1.62 -0.40 3.01
N VAL A 20 0.97 0.11 1.97
CA VAL A 20 1.41 -0.01 0.59
C VAL A 20 1.62 1.39 0.02
N PHE A 21 2.82 1.64 -0.49
CA PHE A 21 3.20 2.91 -1.11
C PHE A 21 3.19 2.76 -2.63
N GLY A 22 2.61 3.72 -3.35
CA GLY A 22 2.65 3.74 -4.81
C GLY A 22 1.96 2.53 -5.48
N ASN A 23 0.90 1.99 -4.87
CA ASN A 23 0.25 0.77 -5.35
C ASN A 23 -0.36 0.91 -6.76
N PRO A 24 0.13 0.21 -7.80
CA PRO A 24 -0.46 0.26 -9.13
C PRO A 24 -1.88 -0.31 -9.18
N SER A 25 -2.23 -1.28 -8.33
CA SER A 25 -3.57 -1.87 -8.29
C SER A 25 -4.64 -0.85 -7.88
N ALA A 26 -4.28 0.19 -7.13
CA ALA A 26 -5.17 1.30 -6.80
C ALA A 26 -5.65 2.04 -8.06
N LYS A 27 -4.76 2.26 -9.03
CA LYS A 27 -5.07 2.89 -10.32
C LYS A 27 -6.11 2.10 -11.13
N PHE A 28 -6.16 0.79 -10.94
CA PHE A 28 -7.12 -0.11 -11.59
C PHE A 28 -8.36 -0.39 -10.71
N GLY A 29 -8.60 0.44 -9.70
CA GLY A 29 -9.76 0.31 -8.81
C GLY A 29 -9.70 -0.90 -7.89
N SER A 30 -8.52 -1.51 -7.70
CA SER A 30 -8.29 -2.68 -6.85
C SER A 30 -7.24 -2.43 -5.76
N PRO A 31 -7.39 -1.38 -4.91
CA PRO A 31 -6.44 -1.12 -3.84
C PRO A 31 -6.47 -2.23 -2.78
N VAL A 32 -5.33 -2.46 -2.12
CA VAL A 32 -5.18 -3.54 -1.12
C VAL A 32 -6.03 -3.26 0.12
N SER A 33 -6.24 -1.98 0.46
CA SER A 33 -7.12 -1.50 1.52
C SER A 33 -8.59 -1.85 1.34
N ALA A 34 -9.06 -2.03 0.10
CA ALA A 34 -10.47 -2.29 -0.19
C ALA A 34 -10.76 -3.71 -0.67
N ARG A 35 -9.78 -4.41 -1.26
CA ARG A 35 -9.99 -5.72 -1.89
C ARG A 35 -9.08 -6.81 -1.34
N GLY A 36 -9.61 -8.04 -1.28
CA GLY A 36 -8.88 -9.23 -0.89
C GLY A 36 -8.70 -9.41 0.62
N ALA A 37 -7.73 -10.24 1.00
CA ALA A 37 -7.53 -10.71 2.37
C ALA A 37 -7.11 -9.63 3.38
N PHE A 38 -6.65 -8.47 2.91
CA PHE A 38 -6.18 -7.36 3.74
C PHE A 38 -7.18 -6.20 3.82
N SER A 39 -8.36 -6.33 3.22
CA SER A 39 -9.42 -5.32 3.30
C SER A 39 -9.72 -4.98 4.77
N GLY A 40 -9.82 -3.69 5.09
CA GLY A 40 -10.00 -3.17 6.45
C GLY A 40 -8.74 -3.13 7.33
N LYS A 41 -7.67 -3.85 6.97
CA LYS A 41 -6.36 -3.82 7.66
C LYS A 41 -5.19 -3.36 6.80
N ALA A 42 -5.47 -2.81 5.64
CA ALA A 42 -4.48 -2.22 4.75
C ALA A 42 -4.71 -0.72 4.55
N LEU A 43 -3.63 -0.02 4.26
CA LEU A 43 -3.57 1.40 3.94
C LEU A 43 -2.79 1.56 2.63
N ASP A 44 -3.41 2.15 1.61
CA ASP A 44 -2.75 2.52 0.36
C ASP A 44 -2.39 4.02 0.40
N LEU A 45 -1.10 4.31 0.21
CA LEU A 45 -0.54 5.66 0.23
C LEU A 45 -0.09 5.99 -1.20
N CYS A 46 -0.73 6.99 -1.78
CA CYS A 46 -0.46 7.47 -3.12
C CYS A 46 -0.12 8.95 -3.07
N ALA A 47 1.08 9.30 -3.52
CA ALA A 47 1.53 10.68 -3.62
C ALA A 47 0.79 11.40 -4.76
N ASP A 48 0.49 12.68 -4.55
CA ASP A 48 -0.18 13.49 -5.57
C ASP A 48 0.67 13.56 -6.84
N GLY A 49 0.05 13.16 -7.96
CA GLY A 49 0.71 13.15 -9.26
C GLY A 49 1.51 11.89 -9.56
N ASP A 50 1.56 10.88 -8.66
CA ASP A 50 2.21 9.60 -8.93
C ASP A 50 1.53 8.88 -10.13
N PRO A 51 2.24 8.64 -11.25
CA PRO A 51 1.67 8.03 -12.45
C PRO A 51 1.36 6.53 -12.32
N ILE A 52 1.87 5.88 -11.27
CA ILE A 52 1.73 4.43 -11.04
C ILE A 52 0.44 4.13 -10.29
N CYS A 53 0.20 4.80 -9.16
CA CYS A 53 -1.01 4.58 -8.35
C CYS A 53 -2.18 5.50 -8.71
N SER A 54 -1.96 6.52 -9.54
CA SER A 54 -2.98 7.50 -9.93
C SER A 54 -2.87 7.85 -11.44
N PRO A 55 -3.80 8.64 -12.02
CA PRO A 55 -3.67 9.16 -13.38
C PRO A 55 -2.68 10.34 -13.51
N GLY A 56 -1.83 10.56 -12.49
CA GLY A 56 -0.79 11.59 -12.47
C GLY A 56 0.31 11.41 -13.52
N ARG A 57 1.25 12.37 -13.56
CA ARG A 57 2.33 12.44 -14.55
C ARG A 57 3.70 12.78 -13.95
N ASN A 58 3.80 12.82 -12.63
CA ASN A 58 5.01 13.19 -11.91
C ASN A 58 5.77 11.94 -11.47
N PRO A 59 6.81 11.49 -12.20
CA PRO A 59 7.58 10.30 -11.82
C PRO A 59 8.31 10.48 -10.48
N PHE A 60 8.68 11.72 -10.11
CA PHE A 60 9.33 11.98 -8.83
C PHE A 60 8.41 11.73 -7.63
N ALA A 61 7.09 11.85 -7.82
CA ALA A 61 6.12 11.51 -6.77
C ALA A 61 6.15 10.00 -6.46
N HIS A 62 6.47 9.15 -7.45
CA HIS A 62 6.59 7.71 -7.25
C HIS A 62 7.92 7.27 -6.61
N THR A 63 9.00 8.00 -6.88
CA THR A 63 10.36 7.61 -6.46
C THR A 63 10.83 8.26 -5.17
N SER A 64 9.93 8.89 -4.40
CA SER A 64 10.31 9.68 -3.22
C SER A 64 9.48 9.39 -1.96
N TYR A 65 8.77 8.25 -1.91
CA TYR A 65 7.99 7.86 -0.73
C TYR A 65 8.83 7.79 0.54
N GLU A 66 10.11 7.43 0.42
CA GLU A 66 11.07 7.34 1.53
C GLU A 66 11.44 8.68 2.17
N ARG A 67 11.03 9.81 1.58
CA ARG A 67 11.19 11.16 2.14
C ARG A 67 9.86 11.86 2.38
N SER A 68 8.76 11.17 2.12
CA SER A 68 7.42 11.73 2.19
C SER A 68 6.85 11.67 3.62
N PRO A 69 5.85 12.51 3.95
CA PRO A 69 5.13 12.42 5.23
C PRO A 69 4.38 11.09 5.40
N PHE A 70 4.23 10.30 4.33
CA PHE A 70 3.55 9.01 4.35
C PHE A 70 4.23 7.97 5.25
N ILE A 71 5.52 8.11 5.56
CA ILE A 71 6.21 7.23 6.52
C ILE A 71 5.55 7.32 7.89
N GLY A 72 5.33 8.54 8.39
CA GLY A 72 4.70 8.76 9.68
C GLY A 72 3.25 8.25 9.71
N GLN A 73 2.51 8.45 8.61
CA GLN A 73 1.16 7.94 8.46
C GLN A 73 1.10 6.40 8.46
N ALA A 74 1.99 5.74 7.72
CA ALA A 74 2.09 4.28 7.68
C ALA A 74 2.47 3.71 9.06
N ALA A 75 3.44 4.32 9.73
CA ALA A 75 3.87 3.91 11.06
C ALA A 75 2.74 4.07 12.09
N GLY A 76 2.04 5.20 12.08
CA GLY A 76 0.88 5.44 12.96
C GLY A 76 -0.26 4.47 12.71
N PHE A 77 -0.56 4.18 11.44
CA PHE A 77 -1.56 3.17 11.08
C PHE A 77 -1.19 1.77 11.58
N ALA A 78 0.06 1.35 11.37
CA ALA A 78 0.52 0.04 11.85
C ALA A 78 0.51 -0.05 13.37
N ALA A 79 1.00 0.99 14.06
CA ALA A 79 1.01 1.07 15.52
C ALA A 79 -0.39 1.02 16.14
N GLY A 80 -1.41 1.55 15.47
CA GLY A 80 -2.80 1.49 15.92
C GLY A 80 -3.52 0.15 15.68
N ARG A 81 -2.83 -0.87 15.17
CA ARG A 81 -3.41 -2.19 14.82
C ARG A 81 -2.71 -3.36 15.51
N VAL A 82 -1.60 -3.11 16.19
CA VAL A 82 -0.86 -4.09 16.98
C VAL A 82 -1.22 -4.02 18.45
#